data_AF-A0A924IKN7-F1
#
_entry.id   AF-A0A924IKN7-F1
#
_cell.length_a   1.000
_cell.length_b   1.000
_cell.length_c   1.000
_cell.angle_alpha   90.00
_cell.angle_beta   90.00
_cell.angle_gamma   90.00
#
_symmetry.space_group_name_H-M   'P 1'
#
loop_
_entity.id
_entity.type
_entity.pdbx_description
1 polymer ?
#
loop_
_entity_poly.entity_id
_entity_poly.type
_entity_poly.pdbx_seq_one_letter_code
_entity_poly.pdbx_strand_id
1 'polypeptide(L)'
;MNIVPVALKESFLAFDRKVDGSISFFVKHYGKSKFMVAMSKKVQYLGIETLWEKGPKAFIYFFLFYLVRDMILYIILPIFFTKFSTH
;
A
#
# COMPACT_ATOMS: atom_id res chain seq x y z
N MET A 1 0.40 -31.73 26.58
CA MET A 1 0.67 -32.26 25.23
C MET A 1 -0.15 -31.42 24.25
N ASN A 2 0.43 -30.36 23.67
CA ASN A 2 -0.32 -29.42 22.81
C ASN A 2 -0.45 -29.99 21.41
N ILE A 3 -1.66 -30.48 21.10
CA ILE A 3 -2.14 -31.00 19.82
C ILE A 3 -2.45 -29.83 18.86
N VAL A 4 -1.44 -29.01 18.56
CA VAL A 4 -1.55 -28.11 17.40
C VAL A 4 -1.16 -28.95 16.19
N PRO A 5 -2.07 -29.21 15.22
CA PRO A 5 -1.73 -30.00 14.05
C PRO A 5 -0.54 -29.34 13.34
N VAL A 6 0.50 -30.12 13.02
CA VAL A 6 1.72 -29.63 12.36
C VAL A 6 1.37 -28.81 11.11
N ALA A 7 0.33 -29.22 10.38
CA ALA A 7 -0.23 -28.51 9.23
C ALA A 7 -0.74 -27.09 9.53
N LEU A 8 -1.31 -26.86 10.72
CA LEU A 8 -1.79 -25.54 11.14
C LEU A 8 -0.61 -24.62 11.46
N LYS A 9 0.42 -25.14 12.15
CA LYS A 9 1.63 -24.38 12.49
C LYS A 9 2.40 -23.95 11.23
N GLU A 10 2.53 -24.85 10.26
CA GLU A 10 3.16 -24.58 8.96
C GLU A 10 2.39 -23.51 8.17
N SER A 11 1.05 -23.60 8.15
CA SER A 11 0.19 -22.63 7.46
C SER A 11 0.29 -21.23 8.08
N PHE A 12 0.36 -21.13 9.41
CA PHE A 12 0.58 -19.86 10.11
C PHE A 12 1.96 -19.28 9.80
N LEU A 13 3.02 -20.08 9.81
CA LEU A 13 4.38 -19.63 9.46
C LEU A 13 4.48 -19.16 7.99
N ALA A 14 3.78 -19.82 7.08
CA ALA A 14 3.72 -19.41 5.68
C ALA A 14 2.94 -18.10 5.49
N PHE A 15 1.87 -17.91 6.27
CA PHE A 15 1.10 -16.66 6.28
C PHE A 15 1.91 -15.50 6.85
N ASP A 16 2.58 -15.70 7.98
CA ASP A 16 3.41 -14.71 8.67
C ASP A 16 4.51 -14.18 7.74
N ARG A 17 5.27 -15.07 7.09
CA ARG A 17 6.28 -14.66 6.08
C ARG A 17 5.69 -13.87 4.90
N LYS A 18 4.46 -14.19 4.49
CA LYS A 18 3.78 -13.49 3.39
C LYS A 18 3.34 -12.09 3.82
N VAL A 19 2.87 -11.95 5.05
CA VAL A 19 2.49 -10.67 5.65
C VAL A 19 3.72 -9.80 5.85
N ASP A 20 4.79 -10.33 6.46
CA ASP A 20 6.05 -9.62 6.67
C ASP A 20 6.68 -9.14 5.37
N GLY A 21 6.71 -9.98 4.34
CA GLY A 21 7.20 -9.59 3.01
C GLY A 21 6.36 -8.48 2.38
N SER A 22 5.06 -8.43 2.68
CA SER A 22 4.15 -7.38 2.19
C SER A 22 4.32 -6.08 2.96
N ILE A 23 4.49 -6.13 4.27
CA ILE A 23 4.72 -4.96 5.14
C ILE A 23 6.09 -4.34 4.85
N SER A 24 7.15 -5.16 4.76
CA SER A 24 8.50 -4.70 4.42
C SER A 24 8.52 -4.00 3.05
N PHE A 25 7.81 -4.57 2.06
CA PHE A 25 7.65 -3.93 0.76
C PHE A 25 6.90 -2.59 0.85
N PHE A 26 5.83 -2.53 1.66
CA PHE A 26 5.00 -1.35 1.87
C PHE A 26 5.79 -0.21 2.52
N VAL A 27 6.57 -0.49 3.58
CA VAL A 27 7.44 0.48 4.24
C VAL A 27 8.52 0.98 3.28
N LYS A 28 9.20 0.08 2.58
CA LYS A 28 10.25 0.44 1.60
C LYS A 28 9.72 1.30 0.45
N HIS A 29 8.45 1.16 0.09
CA HIS A 29 7.81 1.94 -0.97
C HIS A 29 6.89 3.06 -0.44
N TYR A 30 7.09 3.50 0.81
CA TYR A 30 6.34 4.61 1.43
C TYR A 30 4.82 4.44 1.32
N GLY A 31 4.33 3.25 1.64
CA GLY A 31 2.92 2.92 1.61
C GLY A 31 2.36 2.56 0.23
N LYS A 32 3.19 2.44 -0.81
CA LYS A 32 2.73 2.03 -2.15
C LYS A 32 2.70 0.51 -2.27
N SER A 33 1.56 -0.04 -2.69
CA SER A 33 1.45 -1.45 -3.06
C SER A 33 2.17 -1.74 -4.39
N LYS A 34 2.48 -3.02 -4.67
CA LYS A 34 3.10 -3.44 -5.94
C LYS A 34 2.27 -3.00 -7.16
N PHE A 35 0.95 -3.09 -7.04
CA PHE A 35 0.01 -2.58 -8.04
C PHE A 35 0.19 -1.07 -8.26
N MET A 36 0.22 -0.29 -7.17
CA MET A 36 0.40 1.16 -7.25
C MET A 36 1.73 1.56 -7.89
N VAL A 37 2.80 0.84 -7.60
CA VAL A 37 4.12 1.08 -8.20
C VAL A 37 4.08 0.80 -9.71
N ALA A 38 3.54 -0.35 -10.12
CA ALA A 38 3.42 -0.70 -11.53
C ALA A 38 2.50 0.26 -12.29
N MET A 39 1.39 0.67 -11.68
CA MET A 39 0.42 1.59 -12.27
C MET A 39 0.98 3.01 -12.38
N SER A 40 1.70 3.49 -11.36
CA SER A 40 2.37 4.80 -11.41
C SER A 40 3.39 4.85 -12.57
N LYS A 41 4.15 3.77 -12.78
CA LYS A 41 5.06 3.67 -13.93
C LYS A 41 4.33 3.65 -15.27
N LYS A 42 3.18 2.96 -15.35
CA LYS A 42 2.34 2.95 -16.55
C LYS A 42 1.74 4.32 -16.86
N VAL A 43 1.28 5.06 -15.84
CA VAL A 43 0.81 6.45 -15.99
C VAL A 43 1.91 7.36 -16.53
N GLN A 44 3.13 7.23 -16.01
CA GLN A 44 4.26 8.04 -16.47
C GLN A 44 4.61 7.80 -17.94
N TYR A 45 4.43 6.57 -18.45
CA TYR A 45 4.79 6.21 -19.81
C TYR A 45 3.65 6.39 -20.83
N LEU A 46 2.42 6.05 -20.43
CA LEU A 46 1.26 6.01 -21.34
C LEU A 46 0.37 7.25 -21.20
N GLY A 47 0.46 7.98 -20.09
CA GLY A 47 -0.48 9.05 -19.72
C GLY A 47 -1.67 8.53 -18.93
N ILE A 48 -2.47 9.47 -18.39
CA ILE A 48 -3.68 9.18 -17.61
C ILE A 48 -4.82 8.68 -18.51
N GLU A 49 -4.86 9.17 -19.74
CA GLU A 49 -5.95 8.96 -20.71
C GLU A 49 -6.03 7.50 -21.18
N THR A 50 -4.89 6.94 -21.58
CA THR A 50 -4.78 5.53 -21.98
C THR A 50 -4.77 4.57 -20.79
N LEU A 51 -4.71 5.08 -19.56
CA LEU A 51 -4.86 4.29 -18.34
C LEU A 51 -6.32 3.92 -18.09
N TRP A 52 -7.24 4.85 -18.39
CA TRP A 52 -8.68 4.65 -18.32
C TRP A 52 -9.13 3.52 -19.26
N GLU A 53 -8.60 3.53 -20.48
CA GLU A 53 -8.84 2.50 -21.52
C GLU A 53 -8.47 1.08 -21.07
N LYS A 54 -7.48 0.92 -20.17
CA LYS A 54 -7.05 -0.40 -19.68
C LYS A 54 -7.93 -0.97 -18.58
N GLY A 55 -8.83 -0.16 -18.01
CA GLY A 55 -9.82 -0.64 -17.05
C GLY A 55 -10.20 0.41 -16.01
N PRO A 56 -11.49 0.78 -15.91
CA PRO A 56 -11.95 1.82 -14.99
C PRO A 56 -11.78 1.43 -13.52
N LYS A 57 -11.88 0.14 -13.19
CA LYS A 57 -11.66 -0.34 -11.81
C LYS A 57 -10.23 -0.04 -11.32
N ALA A 58 -9.23 -0.36 -12.14
CA ALA A 58 -7.82 -0.17 -11.81
C ALA A 58 -7.47 1.33 -11.67
N PHE A 59 -8.10 2.16 -12.50
CA PHE A 59 -8.01 3.62 -12.43
C PHE A 59 -8.60 4.17 -11.12
N ILE A 60 -9.79 3.73 -10.73
CA ILE A 60 -10.44 4.18 -9.50
C ILE A 60 -9.61 3.81 -8.27
N TYR A 61 -9.05 2.59 -8.20
CA TYR A 61 -8.16 2.21 -7.11
C TYR A 61 -6.88 3.04 -7.07
N PHE A 62 -6.31 3.35 -8.24
CA PHE A 62 -5.16 4.23 -8.35
C PHE A 62 -5.48 5.64 -7.85
N PHE A 63 -6.62 6.20 -8.28
CA PHE A 63 -7.07 7.54 -7.91
C PHE A 63 -7.36 7.63 -6.41
N LEU A 64 -8.13 6.68 -5.87
CA LEU A 64 -8.48 6.62 -4.45
C LEU A 64 -7.24 6.50 -3.56
N PHE A 65 -6.24 5.72 -3.99
CA PHE A 65 -4.97 5.63 -3.27
C PHE A 65 -4.22 6.97 -3.23
N TYR A 66 -4.13 7.68 -4.36
CA TYR A 66 -3.47 8.99 -4.41
C TYR A 66 -4.22 10.01 -3.55
N LEU A 67 -5.55 9.95 -3.52
CA LEU A 67 -6.38 10.80 -2.67
C LEU A 67 -6.11 10.55 -1.16
N VAL A 68 -6.06 9.27 -0.74
CA VAL A 68 -5.72 8.92 0.65
C VAL A 68 -4.29 9.32 0.99
N ARG A 69 -3.34 9.11 0.09
CA ARG A 69 -1.95 9.55 0.28
C ARG A 69 -1.88 11.05 0.48
N ASP A 70 -2.56 11.83 -0.36
CA ASP A 70 -2.56 13.29 -0.26
C ASP A 70 -3.26 13.76 1.02
N MET A 71 -4.32 13.08 1.47
CA MET A 71 -4.90 13.33 2.79
C MET A 71 -3.90 13.07 3.93
N ILE A 72 -3.16 11.97 3.90
CA ILE A 72 -2.14 11.69 4.91
C ILE A 72 -1.03 12.75 4.86
N LEU A 73 -0.55 13.10 3.67
CA LEU A 73 0.59 13.99 3.49
C LEU A 73 0.26 15.47 3.78
N TYR A 74 -0.96 15.93 3.48
CA TYR A 74 -1.34 17.33 3.63
C TYR A 74 -2.24 17.62 4.83
N ILE A 75 -2.89 16.61 5.41
CA ILE A 75 -3.70 16.80 6.63
C ILE A 75 -2.99 16.20 7.84
N ILE A 76 -2.65 14.90 7.81
CA ILE A 76 -2.08 14.23 8.99
C ILE A 76 -0.69 14.78 9.33
N LEU A 77 0.16 14.97 8.32
CA LEU A 77 1.53 15.41 8.53
C LEU A 77 1.61 16.83 9.14
N PRO A 78 0.88 17.85 8.66
CA PRO A 78 0.83 19.15 9.34
C PRO A 78 0.26 19.10 10.76
N ILE A 79 -0.78 18.28 11.02
CA ILE A 79 -1.31 18.08 12.38
C ILE A 79 -0.24 17.47 13.29
N PHE A 80 0.55 16.53 12.79
CA PHE A 80 1.64 15.93 13.54
C PHE A 80 2.75 16.95 13.84
N PHE A 81 3.18 17.73 12.85
CA PHE A 81 4.22 18.75 13.03
C PHE A 81 3.77 19.90 13.94
N THR A 82 2.52 20.35 13.84
CA THR A 82 1.96 21.38 14.75
C THR A 82 1.89 20.88 16.18
N LYS A 83 1.47 19.63 16.41
CA LYS A 83 1.49 19.01 17.75
C LYS A 83 2.90 18.86 18.32
N PHE A 84 3.88 18.51 17.49
CA PHE A 84 5.27 18.38 17.92
C PHE A 84 5.93 19.74 18.21
N SER A 85 5.61 20.77 17.42
CA SER A 85 6.17 22.12 17.56
C SER A 85 5.54 22.93 18.70
N THR A 86 4.41 22.51 19.26
CA THR A 86 3.73 23.20 20.38
C THR A 86 4.20 22.69 21.76
N HIS A 87 5.36 22.03 21.82
CA HIS A 87 6.04 21.68 23.06
C HIS A 87 7.08 22.74 23.44
#